data_AF-A0A355PNV5-F1
#
_entry.id   AF-A0A355PNV5-F1
#
_cell.length_a   1.000
_cell.length_b   1.000
_cell.length_c   1.000
_cell.angle_alpha   90.00
_cell.angle_beta   90.00
_cell.angle_gamma   90.00
#
_symmetry.space_group_name_H-M   'P 1'
#
loop_
_entity.id
_entity.type
_entity.pdbx_description
1 polymer ?
#
loop_
_entity_poly.entity_id
_entity_poly.type
_entity_poly.pdbx_seq_one_letter_code
_entity_poly.pdbx_strand_id
1 'polypeptide(L)'
;MDLSSEKLPEEYEARLIFPEYFEDSVENTPARIVCIETHGCGHRYRYCFAGRVFQYRGYDELFPHVQVQEKEELVTELALGRLLYPKELSEKFREQYQTYIREHWEMAGRLLIQADNMKKNHVSNLEPGKLPWLVEEVLMPRKDQRETRQPELAAEQLRNTEQNQPLQNFSAQLSTFIQIAQESGDTEMVSWLMERRHHLRAADSMQSAGAVQDAETTQNLTDDVENLMKSQPPKRKRRFEF
;
A
#
# COMPACT_ATOMS: atom_id res chain seq x y z
N MET A 1 29.50 24.19 18.12
CA MET A 1 29.16 23.48 16.87
C MET A 1 28.19 22.38 17.27
N ASP A 2 26.89 22.65 17.21
CA ASP A 2 25.87 21.61 17.39
C ASP A 2 25.45 21.11 16.01
N LEU A 3 26.11 20.02 15.61
CA LEU A 3 25.73 19.16 14.51
C LEU A 3 24.92 18.01 15.09
N SER A 4 23.66 18.25 15.47
CA SER A 4 22.74 17.16 15.79
C SER A 4 21.30 17.65 15.74
N SER A 5 20.64 17.37 14.62
CA SER A 5 19.22 17.03 14.49
C SER A 5 18.59 17.65 13.23
N GLU A 6 19.12 17.29 12.05
CA GLU A 6 18.24 17.16 10.88
C GLU A 6 17.39 15.89 11.09
N LYS A 7 16.38 16.00 11.95
CA LYS A 7 15.33 14.97 12.08
C LYS A 7 14.28 15.28 11.01
N LEU A 8 13.94 14.28 10.19
CA LEU A 8 13.02 14.41 9.07
C LEU A 8 11.64 14.92 9.56
N PRO A 9 11.01 15.88 8.87
CA PRO A 9 9.78 16.56 9.32
C PRO A 9 8.53 15.65 9.42
N GLU A 10 8.56 14.46 8.84
CA GLU A 10 7.37 13.61 8.67
C GLU A 10 6.88 12.92 9.97
N GLU A 11 7.69 12.80 11.03
CA GLU A 11 7.26 12.17 12.30
C GLU A 11 6.47 13.09 13.25
N TYR A 12 6.45 14.41 13.01
CA TYR A 12 5.92 15.39 13.99
C TYR A 12 4.65 16.10 13.55
N GLU A 13 4.17 15.83 12.33
CA GLU A 13 3.04 16.50 11.72
C GLU A 13 1.88 15.55 11.47
N ALA A 14 0.67 16.09 11.55
CA ALA A 14 -0.55 15.42 11.12
C ALA A 14 -1.28 16.33 10.14
N ARG A 15 -1.74 15.75 9.03
CA ARG A 15 -2.71 16.38 8.14
C ARG A 15 -4.04 15.68 8.31
N LEU A 16 -5.04 16.47 8.69
CA LEU A 16 -6.35 15.99 9.08
C LEU A 16 -7.39 16.71 8.23
N ILE A 17 -8.25 15.93 7.59
CA ILE A 17 -9.40 16.45 6.87
C ILE A 17 -10.62 16.33 7.79
N PHE A 18 -11.36 17.41 7.95
CA PHE A 18 -12.64 17.42 8.64
C PHE A 18 -13.73 17.47 7.57
N PRO A 19 -14.46 16.38 7.32
CA PRO A 19 -15.56 16.38 6.36
C PRO A 19 -16.60 17.45 6.67
N GLU A 20 -17.34 17.87 5.66
CA GLU A 20 -18.40 18.83 5.83
C GLU A 20 -19.56 18.23 6.64
N TYR A 21 -20.24 19.09 7.39
CA TYR A 21 -21.55 18.78 7.96
C TYR A 21 -22.33 20.08 8.16
N PHE A 22 -23.65 19.99 8.16
CA PHE A 22 -24.52 21.11 8.49
C PHE A 22 -25.69 20.64 9.35
N GLU A 23 -26.28 21.58 10.07
CA GLU A 23 -27.43 21.37 10.93
C GLU A 23 -28.60 22.17 10.37
N ASP A 24 -29.73 21.52 10.14
CA ASP A 24 -30.96 22.15 9.71
C ASP A 24 -31.97 22.17 10.85
N SER A 25 -32.68 23.29 11.00
CA SER A 25 -33.68 23.48 12.06
C SER A 25 -35.07 23.27 11.49
N VAL A 26 -35.63 22.09 11.74
CA VAL A 26 -36.94 21.67 11.22
C VAL A 26 -38.01 21.92 12.26
N GLU A 27 -38.95 22.82 11.94
CA GLU A 27 -40.09 23.10 12.81
C GLU A 27 -41.23 22.09 12.58
N ASN A 28 -41.61 21.38 13.63
CA ASN A 28 -42.83 20.59 13.68
C ASN A 28 -43.97 21.45 14.24
N THR A 29 -44.57 22.28 13.40
CA THR A 29 -45.59 23.27 13.78
C THR A 29 -46.79 22.66 14.52
N PRO A 30 -47.33 21.47 14.17
CA PRO A 30 -48.39 20.82 14.94
C PRO A 30 -47.97 20.48 16.38
N ALA A 31 -46.71 20.08 16.59
CA ALA A 31 -46.17 19.74 17.89
C ALA A 31 -45.58 20.94 18.65
N ARG A 32 -45.41 22.09 17.99
CA ARG A 32 -44.70 23.28 18.50
C ARG A 32 -43.27 22.96 19.01
N ILE A 33 -42.57 22.08 18.28
CA ILE A 33 -41.20 21.65 18.59
C ILE A 33 -40.31 21.99 17.40
N VAL A 34 -39.08 22.44 17.67
CA VAL A 34 -38.02 22.58 16.67
C VAL A 34 -37.03 21.43 16.87
N CYS A 35 -36.80 20.65 15.82
CA CYS A 35 -35.82 19.57 15.78
C CYS A 35 -34.57 20.04 15.04
N ILE A 36 -33.40 19.65 15.50
CA ILE A 36 -32.14 19.85 14.77
C ILE A 36 -31.82 18.56 14.05
N GLU A 37 -31.77 18.61 12.72
CA GLU A 37 -31.34 17.52 11.87
C GLU A 37 -29.88 17.75 11.44
N THR A 38 -29.01 16.79 11.73
CA THR A 38 -27.58 16.89 11.37
C THR A 38 -27.30 16.06 10.12
N HIS A 39 -26.74 16.70 9.10
CA HIS A 39 -26.35 16.08 7.82
C HIS A 39 -24.84 16.04 7.68
N GLY A 40 -24.32 14.96 7.07
CA GLY A 40 -22.88 14.74 6.90
C GLY A 40 -22.20 14.13 8.12
N CYS A 41 -21.00 13.56 7.92
CA CYS A 41 -20.29 12.85 8.98
C CYS A 41 -19.31 13.73 9.77
N GLY A 42 -19.06 14.96 9.29
CA GLY A 42 -18.09 15.90 9.86
C GLY A 42 -18.29 16.23 11.35
N HIS A 43 -19.54 16.20 11.83
CA HIS A 43 -19.85 16.47 13.24
C HIS A 43 -19.12 15.52 14.19
N ARG A 44 -18.95 14.24 13.80
CA ARG A 44 -18.24 13.24 14.62
C ARG A 44 -16.78 13.62 14.81
N TYR A 45 -16.14 14.13 13.75
CA TYR A 45 -14.75 14.56 13.76
C TYR A 45 -14.51 15.79 14.65
N ARG A 46 -15.51 16.69 14.75
CA ARG A 46 -15.43 17.83 15.68
C ARG A 46 -15.48 17.43 17.16
N TYR A 47 -16.03 16.26 17.47
CA TYR A 47 -16.07 15.73 18.83
C TYR A 47 -14.77 15.04 19.26
N CYS A 48 -13.77 14.96 18.38
CA CYS A 48 -12.44 14.41 18.72
C CYS A 48 -11.58 15.36 19.58
N PHE A 49 -12.17 16.37 20.25
CA PHE A 49 -11.47 17.23 21.19
C PHE A 49 -11.92 16.93 22.62
N ALA A 50 -10.98 16.50 23.46
CA ALA A 50 -11.18 16.44 24.91
C ALA A 50 -10.69 17.77 25.51
N GLY A 51 -11.62 18.70 25.73
CA GLY A 51 -11.29 20.07 26.10
C GLY A 51 -10.54 20.79 24.98
N ARG A 52 -9.24 21.06 25.19
CA ARG A 52 -8.37 21.69 24.18
C ARG A 52 -7.38 20.72 23.52
N VAL A 53 -7.49 19.43 23.82
CA VAL A 53 -6.57 18.40 23.33
C VAL A 53 -7.25 17.56 22.25
N PHE A 54 -6.66 17.56 21.06
CA PHE A 54 -7.11 16.72 19.96
C PHE A 54 -6.80 15.24 20.21
N GLN A 55 -7.77 14.37 19.93
CA GLN A 55 -7.71 12.94 20.18
C GLN A 55 -7.53 12.18 18.86
N TYR A 56 -6.29 11.93 18.45
CA TYR A 56 -5.96 11.26 17.18
C TYR A 56 -6.59 9.87 17.07
N ARG A 57 -6.55 9.08 18.14
CA ARG A 57 -7.18 7.77 18.16
C ARG A 57 -8.69 7.84 17.86
N GLY A 58 -9.39 8.80 18.47
CA GLY A 58 -10.82 8.98 18.24
C GLY A 58 -11.11 9.40 16.80
N TYR A 59 -10.23 10.19 16.20
CA TYR A 59 -10.30 10.56 14.78
C TYR A 59 -10.13 9.34 13.87
N ASP A 60 -9.09 8.53 14.11
CA ASP A 60 -8.79 7.36 13.27
C ASP A 60 -9.88 6.26 13.42
N GLU A 61 -10.53 6.13 14.59
CA GLU A 61 -11.67 5.23 14.82
C GLU A 61 -12.91 5.55 13.96
N LEU A 62 -13.02 6.79 13.47
CA LEU A 62 -14.14 7.21 12.61
C LEU A 62 -13.97 6.79 11.15
N PHE A 63 -12.82 6.25 10.75
CA PHE A 63 -12.53 5.94 9.35
C PHE A 63 -13.58 5.03 8.66
N PRO A 64 -14.12 3.97 9.29
CA PRO A 64 -15.19 3.18 8.67
C PRO A 64 -16.48 3.98 8.39
N HIS A 65 -16.73 5.06 9.12
CA HIS A 65 -17.93 5.88 8.92
C HIS A 65 -17.80 6.81 7.72
N VAL A 66 -16.62 7.42 7.55
CA VAL A 66 -16.37 8.34 6.42
C VAL A 66 -16.34 7.58 5.10
N GLN A 67 -15.84 6.34 5.09
CA GLN A 67 -15.86 5.46 3.92
C GLN A 67 -17.28 5.25 3.35
N VAL A 68 -18.30 5.25 4.20
CA VAL A 68 -19.70 5.00 3.79
C VAL A 68 -20.44 6.30 3.45
N GLN A 69 -20.10 7.41 4.11
CA GLN A 69 -20.88 8.65 4.05
C GLN A 69 -20.30 9.68 3.06
N GLU A 70 -19.00 9.63 2.78
CA GLU A 70 -18.31 10.59 1.92
C GLU A 70 -17.90 9.98 0.58
N LYS A 71 -17.52 10.85 -0.35
CA LYS A 71 -17.03 10.44 -1.66
C LYS A 71 -15.64 9.82 -1.57
N GLU A 72 -15.35 8.88 -2.47
CA GLU A 72 -14.07 8.17 -2.54
C GLU A 72 -12.87 9.11 -2.62
N GLU A 73 -12.98 10.23 -3.35
CA GLU A 73 -11.92 11.22 -3.48
C GLU A 73 -11.51 11.77 -2.11
N LEU A 74 -12.49 12.18 -1.29
CA LEU A 74 -12.24 12.77 0.04
C LEU A 74 -11.65 11.72 1.00
N VAL A 75 -12.20 10.50 0.98
CA VAL A 75 -11.75 9.40 1.84
C VAL A 75 -10.30 9.01 1.49
N THR A 76 -9.98 8.95 0.20
CA THR A 76 -8.63 8.66 -0.30
C THR A 76 -7.65 9.76 0.10
N GLU A 77 -8.03 11.04 -0.07
CA GLU A 77 -7.21 12.17 0.33
C GLU A 77 -6.93 12.17 1.85
N LEU A 78 -7.94 11.87 2.66
CA LEU A 78 -7.81 11.75 4.11
C LEU A 78 -6.84 10.62 4.49
N ALA A 79 -6.99 9.45 3.88
CA ALA A 79 -6.12 8.30 4.13
C ALA A 79 -4.66 8.58 3.71
N LEU A 80 -4.45 9.21 2.55
CA LEU A 80 -3.12 9.66 2.11
C LEU A 80 -2.51 10.66 3.10
N GLY A 81 -3.29 11.65 3.54
CA GLY A 81 -2.86 12.63 4.54
C GLY A 81 -2.42 11.98 5.86
N ARG A 82 -3.16 10.99 6.35
CA ARG A 82 -2.78 10.25 7.57
C ARG A 82 -1.53 9.40 7.40
N LEU A 83 -1.35 8.76 6.25
CA LEU A 83 -0.18 7.91 6.01
C LEU A 83 1.11 8.70 5.77
N LEU A 84 1.02 9.83 5.05
CA LEU A 84 2.15 10.73 4.78
C LEU A 84 2.56 11.53 6.03
N TYR A 85 1.60 11.84 6.91
CA TYR A 85 1.82 12.61 8.13
C TYR A 85 1.29 11.83 9.36
N PRO A 86 2.02 10.78 9.78
CA PRO A 86 1.53 9.77 10.72
C PRO A 86 1.72 10.15 12.19
N LYS A 87 1.67 11.43 12.56
CA LYS A 87 1.70 11.82 13.98
C LYS A 87 0.58 11.13 14.76
N GLU A 88 0.97 10.48 15.86
CA GLU A 88 0.12 9.70 16.74
C GLU A 88 -0.75 8.64 16.02
N LEU A 89 -0.34 8.19 14.84
CA LEU A 89 -1.01 7.13 14.10
C LEU A 89 -0.59 5.76 14.67
N SER A 90 -1.55 5.03 15.22
CA SER A 90 -1.28 3.65 15.67
C SER A 90 -1.08 2.71 14.48
N GLU A 91 -0.28 1.66 14.67
CA GLU A 91 -0.05 0.65 13.62
C GLU A 91 -1.34 -0.01 13.13
N LYS A 92 -2.33 -0.22 14.02
CA LYS A 92 -3.64 -0.75 13.66
C LYS A 92 -4.35 0.13 12.62
N PHE A 93 -4.37 1.44 12.83
CA PHE A 93 -5.02 2.36 11.90
C PHE A 93 -4.17 2.60 10.66
N ARG A 94 -2.84 2.63 10.79
CA ARG A 94 -1.92 2.64 9.65
C ARG A 94 -2.23 1.51 8.68
N GLU A 95 -2.40 0.28 9.19
CA GLU A 95 -2.75 -0.87 8.35
C GLU A 95 -4.11 -0.69 7.68
N GLN A 96 -5.13 -0.18 8.39
CA GLN A 96 -6.45 0.11 7.80
C GLN A 96 -6.37 1.12 6.65
N TYR A 97 -5.64 2.23 6.84
CA TYR A 97 -5.43 3.22 5.80
C TYR A 97 -4.64 2.64 4.62
N GLN A 98 -3.58 1.86 4.88
CA GLN A 98 -2.80 1.23 3.81
C GLN A 98 -3.64 0.24 2.99
N THR A 99 -4.46 -0.59 3.65
CA THR A 99 -5.35 -1.53 2.98
C THR A 99 -6.33 -0.78 2.08
N TYR A 100 -6.98 0.27 2.59
CA TYR A 100 -7.88 1.10 1.80
C TYR A 100 -7.16 1.72 0.58
N ILE A 101 -5.97 2.29 0.76
CA ILE A 101 -5.22 2.87 -0.37
C ILE A 101 -4.80 1.81 -1.40
N ARG A 102 -4.49 0.57 -0.98
CA ARG A 102 -4.19 -0.53 -1.91
C ARG A 102 -5.42 -0.97 -2.70
N GLU A 103 -6.61 -0.94 -2.09
CA GLU A 103 -7.87 -1.24 -2.76
C GLU A 103 -8.27 -0.12 -3.72
N HIS A 104 -8.06 1.13 -3.33
CA HIS A 104 -8.40 2.35 -4.07
C HIS A 104 -7.18 3.01 -4.75
N TRP A 105 -6.25 2.18 -5.21
CA TRP A 105 -4.95 2.63 -5.74
C TRP A 105 -5.07 3.58 -6.94
N GLU A 106 -6.08 3.38 -7.80
CA GLU A 106 -6.30 4.22 -8.98
C GLU A 106 -6.64 5.66 -8.56
N MET A 107 -7.58 5.80 -7.61
CA MET A 107 -7.95 7.10 -7.06
C MET A 107 -6.77 7.77 -6.36
N ALA A 108 -6.03 7.01 -5.55
CA ALA A 108 -4.86 7.52 -4.85
C ALA A 108 -3.79 8.07 -5.82
N GLY A 109 -3.49 7.32 -6.89
CA GLY A 109 -2.54 7.77 -7.90
C GLY A 109 -3.06 8.97 -8.69
N ARG A 110 -4.36 9.01 -9.02
CA ARG A 110 -4.99 10.13 -9.70
C ARG A 110 -4.87 11.42 -8.89
N LEU A 111 -5.19 11.38 -7.59
CA LEU A 111 -5.09 12.54 -6.70
C LEU A 111 -3.65 13.06 -6.58
N LEU A 112 -2.67 12.16 -6.49
CA LEU A 112 -1.26 12.53 -6.39
C LEU A 112 -0.71 13.12 -7.70
N ILE A 113 -1.03 12.53 -8.85
CA ILE A 113 -0.66 13.08 -10.17
C ILE A 113 -1.32 14.46 -10.38
N GLN A 114 -2.57 14.63 -9.95
CA GLN A 114 -3.23 15.93 -10.00
C GLN A 114 -2.53 16.95 -9.12
N ALA A 115 -2.12 16.58 -7.89
CA ALA A 115 -1.37 17.46 -7.00
C ALA A 115 -0.03 17.91 -7.62
N ASP A 116 0.66 17.02 -8.36
CA ASP A 116 1.94 17.32 -9.04
C ASP A 116 1.79 18.35 -10.16
N ASN A 117 0.70 18.22 -10.93
CA ASN A 117 0.43 19.09 -12.07
C ASN A 117 -0.14 20.45 -11.63
N MET A 118 -0.83 20.49 -10.50
CA MET A 118 -1.56 21.65 -10.00
C MET A 118 -0.64 22.64 -9.26
N LYS A 119 0.28 23.29 -9.99
CA LYS A 119 0.87 24.57 -9.53
C LYS A 119 -0.13 25.73 -9.49
N LYS A 120 -1.43 25.53 -9.79
CA LYS A 120 -2.36 26.64 -10.09
C LYS A 120 -3.78 26.62 -9.53
N ASN A 121 -4.32 25.58 -8.89
CA ASN A 121 -5.66 25.66 -8.28
C ASN A 121 -5.72 24.84 -6.98
N HIS A 122 -6.06 25.47 -5.85
CA HIS A 122 -6.06 24.88 -4.50
C HIS A 122 -7.25 23.92 -4.26
N VAL A 123 -7.27 22.75 -4.91
CA VAL A 123 -8.36 21.77 -4.72
C VAL A 123 -7.92 20.52 -3.92
N SER A 124 -6.64 20.12 -3.97
CA SER A 124 -6.12 19.05 -3.12
C SER A 124 -5.21 19.57 -2.01
N ASN A 125 -5.37 19.07 -0.79
CA ASN A 125 -4.50 19.32 0.36
C ASN A 125 -3.20 18.48 0.33
N LEU A 126 -3.03 17.66 -0.72
CA LEU A 126 -1.87 16.82 -0.95
C LEU A 126 -0.71 17.63 -1.50
N GLU A 127 0.50 17.27 -1.08
CA GLU A 127 1.72 17.86 -1.63
C GLU A 127 2.12 17.21 -2.95
N PRO A 128 2.73 17.97 -3.85
CA PRO A 128 3.32 17.40 -5.04
C PRO A 128 4.53 16.49 -4.71
N GLY A 129 4.84 15.57 -5.61
CA GLY A 129 5.99 14.66 -5.58
C GLY A 129 5.79 13.41 -4.74
N LYS A 130 4.55 13.07 -4.33
CA LYS A 130 4.30 11.93 -3.43
C LYS A 130 3.86 10.64 -4.14
N LEU A 131 3.69 10.63 -5.47
CA LEU A 131 3.40 9.39 -6.23
C LEU A 131 4.50 8.32 -6.09
N PRO A 132 5.81 8.65 -6.11
CA PRO A 132 6.86 7.65 -5.88
C PRO A 132 6.70 6.91 -4.55
N TRP A 133 6.35 7.62 -3.47
CA TRP A 133 6.09 7.01 -2.16
C TRP A 133 4.91 6.02 -2.21
N LEU A 134 3.81 6.38 -2.87
CA LEU A 134 2.65 5.48 -3.01
C LEU A 134 3.08 4.17 -3.70
N VAL A 135 3.80 4.29 -4.80
CA VAL A 135 4.28 3.16 -5.60
C VAL A 135 5.25 2.28 -4.81
N GLU A 136 6.25 2.87 -4.16
CA GLU A 136 7.35 2.13 -3.55
C GLU A 136 7.01 1.56 -2.17
N GLU A 137 6.28 2.32 -1.35
CA GLU A 137 6.07 1.96 0.05
C GLU A 137 4.71 1.28 0.29
N VAL A 138 3.67 1.68 -0.46
CA VAL A 138 2.31 1.17 -0.23
C VAL A 138 1.97 0.03 -1.19
N LEU A 139 2.23 0.20 -2.48
CA LEU A 139 1.87 -0.76 -3.52
C LEU A 139 2.94 -1.86 -3.71
N MET A 140 4.22 -1.57 -3.46
CA MET A 140 5.33 -2.54 -3.55
C MET A 140 6.06 -2.75 -2.21
N PRO A 141 5.39 -3.25 -1.15
CA PRO A 141 6.08 -3.47 0.12
C PRO A 141 7.26 -4.42 -0.07
N ARG A 142 8.48 -3.94 0.22
CA ARG A 142 9.73 -4.70 0.12
C ARG A 142 9.58 -6.01 0.90
N LYS A 143 10.01 -7.15 0.30
CA LYS A 143 9.90 -8.49 0.90
C LYS A 143 10.56 -8.57 2.30
N ASP A 144 11.54 -7.73 2.56
CA ASP A 144 12.44 -7.81 3.72
C ASP A 144 11.76 -7.45 5.05
N GLN A 145 10.58 -6.81 5.05
CA GLN A 145 9.91 -6.40 6.30
C GLN A 145 8.95 -7.46 6.88
N ARG A 146 8.72 -8.59 6.18
CA ARG A 146 7.80 -9.64 6.67
C ARG A 146 8.41 -10.53 7.76
N GLU A 147 9.73 -10.52 7.96
CA GLU A 147 10.38 -11.44 8.89
C GLU A 147 10.29 -11.02 10.37
N THR A 148 9.81 -9.82 10.70
CA THR A 148 9.86 -9.30 12.09
C THR A 148 8.51 -9.17 12.80
N ARG A 149 7.38 -9.54 12.18
CA ARG A 149 6.05 -9.39 12.79
C ARG A 149 5.38 -10.75 12.94
N GLN A 150 5.50 -11.32 14.14
CA GLN A 150 4.77 -12.45 14.74
C GLN A 150 4.22 -13.52 13.76
N PRO A 151 4.87 -14.69 13.66
CA PRO A 151 4.59 -15.70 12.62
C PRO A 151 3.27 -16.48 12.79
N GLU A 152 2.46 -16.19 13.81
CA GLU A 152 1.47 -17.17 14.31
C GLU A 152 0.04 -16.89 13.83
N LEU A 153 -0.28 -15.66 13.40
CA LEU A 153 -1.58 -15.31 12.81
C LEU A 153 -1.55 -15.17 11.28
N ALA A 154 -0.36 -15.06 10.68
CA ALA A 154 -0.18 -14.93 9.23
C ALA A 154 -0.34 -16.27 8.48
N ALA A 155 -0.12 -17.40 9.17
CA ALA A 155 -0.09 -18.74 8.54
C ALA A 155 -1.46 -19.26 8.07
N GLU A 156 -2.56 -18.63 8.51
CA GLU A 156 -3.91 -19.01 8.09
C GLU A 156 -4.44 -18.12 6.95
N GLN A 157 -3.95 -16.88 6.84
CA GLN A 157 -4.31 -15.96 5.75
C GLN A 157 -3.47 -16.20 4.48
N LEU A 158 -2.22 -16.70 4.64
CA LEU A 158 -1.31 -16.99 3.53
C LEU A 158 -1.65 -18.24 2.71
N ARG A 159 -2.64 -19.04 3.10
CA ARG A 159 -3.07 -20.22 2.30
C ARG A 159 -4.05 -19.88 1.18
N ASN A 160 -4.65 -18.68 1.19
CA ASN A 160 -5.72 -18.32 0.26
C ASN A 160 -5.34 -17.27 -0.80
N THR A 161 -4.09 -16.80 -0.84
CA THR A 161 -3.67 -15.83 -1.87
C THR A 161 -2.70 -16.51 -2.83
N GLU A 162 -3.25 -16.87 -3.98
CA GLU A 162 -2.62 -17.61 -5.05
C GLU A 162 -1.27 -17.00 -5.47
N GLN A 163 -0.30 -17.89 -5.60
CA GLN A 163 1.04 -17.64 -6.10
C GLN A 163 0.94 -17.01 -7.51
N ASN A 164 1.65 -15.89 -7.72
CA ASN A 164 1.81 -15.10 -8.97
C ASN A 164 0.78 -14.02 -9.40
N GLN A 165 -0.21 -13.66 -8.59
CA GLN A 165 -1.09 -12.49 -8.89
C GLN A 165 -0.55 -11.08 -8.55
N PRO A 166 0.27 -10.84 -7.48
CA PRO A 166 0.59 -9.46 -7.06
C PRO A 166 1.40 -8.67 -8.09
N LEU A 167 2.33 -9.33 -8.79
CA LEU A 167 3.26 -8.68 -9.72
C LEU A 167 2.60 -8.32 -11.06
N GLN A 168 1.70 -9.18 -11.56
CA GLN A 168 0.92 -8.90 -12.77
C GLN A 168 -0.07 -7.75 -12.55
N ASN A 169 -0.71 -7.71 -11.37
CA ASN A 169 -1.57 -6.59 -10.98
C ASN A 169 -0.79 -5.28 -10.95
N PHE A 170 0.43 -5.29 -10.42
CA PHE A 170 1.24 -4.08 -10.31
C PHE A 170 1.68 -3.50 -11.68
N SER A 171 2.05 -4.34 -12.66
CA SER A 171 2.34 -3.86 -14.01
C SER A 171 1.12 -3.21 -14.69
N ALA A 172 -0.09 -3.71 -14.40
CA ALA A 172 -1.32 -3.09 -14.85
C ALA A 172 -1.55 -1.73 -14.16
N GLN A 173 -1.37 -1.67 -12.84
CA GLN A 173 -1.46 -0.43 -12.05
C GLN A 173 -0.52 0.67 -12.59
N LEU A 174 0.75 0.34 -12.85
CA LEU A 174 1.70 1.28 -13.45
C LEU A 174 1.25 1.76 -14.84
N SER A 175 0.65 0.88 -15.64
CA SER A 175 0.17 1.25 -16.98
C SER A 175 -1.00 2.24 -16.88
N THR A 176 -1.90 2.06 -15.92
CA THR A 176 -2.96 3.03 -15.61
C THR A 176 -2.40 4.37 -15.15
N PHE A 177 -1.42 4.38 -14.24
CA PHE A 177 -0.78 5.63 -13.81
C PHE A 177 -0.08 6.36 -14.95
N ILE A 178 0.59 5.64 -15.86
CA ILE A 178 1.19 6.22 -17.05
C ILE A 178 0.13 6.92 -17.89
N GLN A 179 -1.01 6.27 -18.11
CA GLN A 179 -2.11 6.85 -18.88
C GLN A 179 -2.65 8.12 -18.20
N ILE A 180 -2.90 8.09 -16.88
CA ILE A 180 -3.38 9.26 -16.13
C ILE A 180 -2.36 10.41 -16.20
N ALA A 181 -1.07 10.11 -16.04
CA ALA A 181 -0.01 11.12 -16.13
C ALA A 181 0.07 11.73 -17.55
N GLN A 182 -0.07 10.92 -18.60
CA GLN A 182 -0.15 11.38 -19.99
C GLN A 182 -1.35 12.30 -20.24
N GLU A 183 -2.54 11.91 -19.76
CA GLU A 183 -3.77 12.72 -19.88
C GLU A 183 -3.64 14.07 -19.17
N SER A 184 -2.90 14.10 -18.04
CA SER A 184 -2.62 15.33 -17.32
C SER A 184 -1.53 16.18 -17.99
N GLY A 185 -0.68 15.60 -18.84
CA GLY A 185 0.46 16.29 -19.47
C GLY A 185 1.71 16.35 -18.59
N ASP A 186 1.79 15.52 -17.54
CA ASP A 186 2.95 15.44 -16.65
C ASP A 186 4.05 14.55 -17.26
N THR A 187 4.92 15.14 -18.08
CA THR A 187 5.95 14.39 -18.81
C THR A 187 7.05 13.84 -17.90
N GLU A 188 7.34 14.53 -16.79
CA GLU A 188 8.33 14.06 -15.81
C GLU A 188 7.83 12.78 -15.13
N MET A 189 6.57 12.78 -14.67
CA MET A 189 5.97 11.61 -14.05
C MET A 189 5.84 10.43 -15.01
N VAL A 190 5.48 10.69 -16.28
CA VAL A 190 5.45 9.64 -17.30
C VAL A 190 6.82 8.98 -17.48
N SER A 191 7.88 9.78 -17.56
CA SER A 191 9.25 9.27 -17.68
C SER A 191 9.61 8.38 -16.49
N TRP A 192 9.34 8.87 -15.28
CA TRP A 192 9.61 8.13 -14.05
C TRP A 192 8.86 6.79 -13.99
N LEU A 193 7.55 6.77 -14.30
CA LEU A 193 6.73 5.55 -14.31
C LEU A 193 7.18 4.55 -15.38
N MET A 194 7.62 5.03 -16.55
CA MET A 194 8.15 4.19 -17.64
C MET A 194 9.45 3.51 -17.24
N GLU A 195 10.39 4.26 -16.65
CA GLU A 195 11.64 3.75 -16.12
C GLU A 195 11.37 2.70 -15.05
N ARG A 196 10.46 2.99 -14.11
CA ARG A 196 10.06 2.04 -13.06
C ARG A 196 9.50 0.73 -13.62
N ARG A 197 8.62 0.82 -14.63
CA ARG A 197 8.06 -0.36 -15.32
C ARG A 197 9.14 -1.18 -16.03
N HIS A 198 10.14 -0.52 -16.63
CA HIS A 198 11.26 -1.20 -17.29
C HIS A 198 12.11 -1.99 -16.28
N HIS A 199 12.47 -1.37 -15.15
CA HIS A 199 13.24 -2.04 -14.10
C HIS A 199 12.56 -3.29 -13.55
N LEU A 200 11.23 -3.28 -13.43
CA LEU A 200 10.49 -4.47 -12.97
C LEU A 200 10.53 -5.61 -13.98
N ARG A 201 10.37 -5.31 -15.27
CA ARG A 201 10.49 -6.32 -16.34
C ARG A 201 11.90 -6.92 -16.41
N ALA A 202 12.92 -6.11 -16.17
CA ALA A 202 14.31 -6.56 -16.08
C ALA A 202 14.57 -7.42 -14.83
N ALA A 203 13.95 -7.10 -13.69
CA ALA A 203 14.04 -7.92 -12.49
C ALA A 203 13.36 -9.30 -12.67
N ASP A 204 12.21 -9.34 -13.35
CA ASP A 204 11.50 -10.59 -13.65
C ASP A 204 12.27 -11.50 -14.61
N SER A 205 12.92 -10.94 -15.63
CA SER A 205 13.74 -11.71 -16.57
C SER A 205 15.01 -12.27 -15.91
N MET A 206 15.60 -11.56 -14.94
CA MET A 206 16.75 -12.06 -14.18
C MET A 206 16.38 -13.13 -13.15
N GLN A 207 15.22 -13.02 -12.49
CA GLN A 207 14.74 -14.04 -11.55
C GLN A 207 14.32 -15.33 -12.27
N SER A 208 13.68 -15.23 -13.43
CA SER A 208 13.35 -16.39 -14.26
C SER A 208 14.59 -17.07 -14.84
N ALA A 209 15.62 -16.33 -15.23
CA ALA A 209 16.89 -16.89 -15.69
C ALA A 209 17.67 -17.63 -14.58
N GLY A 210 17.67 -17.09 -13.35
CA GLY A 210 18.31 -17.74 -12.20
C GLY A 210 17.61 -19.04 -11.77
N ALA A 211 16.27 -19.06 -11.77
CA ALA A 211 15.50 -20.27 -11.45
C ALA A 211 15.70 -21.41 -12.47
N VAL A 212 15.95 -21.09 -13.75
CA VAL A 212 16.27 -22.08 -14.78
C VAL A 212 17.68 -22.65 -14.58
N GLN A 213 18.65 -21.82 -14.18
CA GLN A 213 20.03 -22.26 -13.90
C GLN A 213 20.11 -23.15 -12.65
N ASP A 214 19.33 -22.86 -11.60
CA ASP A 214 19.27 -23.68 -10.39
C ASP A 214 18.56 -25.02 -10.63
N ALA A 215 17.55 -25.04 -11.51
CA ALA A 215 16.87 -26.27 -11.94
C ALA A 215 17.75 -27.15 -12.84
N GLU A 216 18.51 -26.56 -13.77
CA GLU A 216 19.49 -27.28 -14.59
C GLU A 216 20.67 -27.81 -13.74
N THR A 217 21.08 -27.10 -12.70
CA THR A 217 22.14 -27.55 -11.78
C THR A 217 21.66 -28.72 -10.92
N THR A 218 20.42 -28.70 -10.46
CA THR A 218 19.83 -29.81 -9.70
C THR A 218 19.53 -31.04 -10.56
N GLN A 219 19.11 -30.86 -11.81
CA GLN A 219 18.93 -31.98 -12.77
C GLN A 219 20.26 -32.64 -13.16
N ASN A 220 21.31 -31.85 -13.44
CA ASN A 220 22.64 -32.39 -13.73
C ASN A 220 23.21 -33.18 -12.54
N LEU A 221 23.02 -32.70 -11.31
CA LEU A 221 23.46 -33.41 -10.10
C LEU A 221 22.69 -34.73 -9.87
N THR A 222 21.40 -34.81 -10.23
CA THR A 222 20.64 -36.06 -10.15
C THR A 222 21.00 -37.06 -11.25
N ASP A 223 21.27 -36.59 -12.47
CA ASP A 223 21.67 -37.44 -13.59
C ASP A 223 23.09 -38.01 -13.41
N ASP A 224 24.00 -37.25 -12.80
CA ASP A 224 25.35 -37.70 -12.45
C ASP A 224 25.34 -38.79 -11.35
N VAL A 225 24.43 -38.69 -10.38
CA VAL A 225 24.27 -39.71 -9.31
C VAL A 225 23.64 -41.00 -9.86
N GLU A 226 22.68 -40.90 -10.78
CA GLU A 226 22.09 -42.07 -11.43
C GLU A 226 23.05 -42.80 -12.37
N ASN A 227 23.95 -42.09 -13.06
CA ASN A 227 24.97 -42.69 -13.91
C ASN A 227 26.08 -43.36 -13.10
N LEU A 228 26.42 -42.84 -11.91
CA LEU A 228 27.41 -43.45 -11.03
C LEU A 228 26.93 -44.78 -10.43
N MET A 229 25.61 -44.94 -10.22
CA MET A 229 25.03 -46.18 -9.69
C MET A 229 24.89 -47.33 -10.71
N LYS A 230 25.06 -47.08 -12.02
CA LYS A 230 24.92 -48.09 -13.08
C LYS A 230 26.21 -48.83 -13.44
N SER A 231 27.35 -48.55 -12.78
CA SER A 231 28.62 -49.23 -13.04
C SER A 231 29.11 -50.09 -11.84
N GLN A 232 28.44 -51.22 -11.57
CA GLN A 232 29.00 -52.26 -10.68
C GLN A 232 29.86 -53.27 -11.46
N PRO A 233 31.07 -53.63 -10.99
CA PRO A 233 31.90 -54.66 -11.61
C PRO A 233 31.39 -56.07 -11.26
N PRO A 234 31.72 -57.12 -12.04
CA PRO A 234 31.08 -58.43 -11.92
C PRO A 234 31.52 -59.18 -10.65
N LYS A 235 30.56 -59.81 -9.97
CA LYS A 235 30.76 -60.58 -8.71
C LYS A 235 31.53 -61.87 -8.96
N ARG A 236 32.71 -62.00 -8.34
CA ARG A 236 33.51 -63.25 -8.27
C ARG A 236 32.81 -64.30 -7.40
N LYS A 237 32.52 -65.49 -7.95
CA LYS A 237 32.03 -66.67 -7.22
C LYS A 237 33.12 -67.20 -6.29
N ARG A 238 32.85 -67.33 -4.99
CA ARG A 238 33.67 -68.11 -4.05
C ARG A 238 33.14 -69.55 -4.00
N ARG A 239 34.05 -70.50 -4.22
CA ARG A 239 33.85 -71.95 -4.13
C ARG A 239 34.04 -72.34 -2.66
N PHE A 240 33.03 -72.99 -2.06
CA PHE A 240 33.16 -73.66 -0.77
C PHE A 240 33.50 -75.13 -1.05
N GLU A 241 34.57 -75.63 -0.45
CA GLU A 241 34.85 -77.06 -0.34
C GLU A 241 34.55 -77.52 1.10
N PHE A 242 33.95 -78.70 1.22
CA PHE A 242 33.74 -79.46 2.44
C PHE A 242 34.80 -80.55 2.54
#